data_AF-A0ABD5Z1G7-F1
#
_entry.id   AF-A0ABD5Z1G7-F1
#
_cell.length_a   1.000
_cell.length_b   1.000
_cell.length_c   1.000
_cell.angle_alpha   90.00
_cell.angle_beta   90.00
_cell.angle_gamma   90.00
#
_symmetry.space_group_name_H-M   'P 1'
#
loop_
_entity.id
_entity.type
_entity.pdbx_description
1 polymer ?
#
loop_
_entity_poly.entity_id
_entity_poly.type
_entity_poly.pdbx_seq_one_letter_code
_entity_poly.pdbx_strand_id
1 'polypeptide(L)'
;MSSRHQQGGTCRERRLQARLDELERSTRWEVVATRRRDDCATPECYDGARPDYVARGRDGEELLGVVSRAGDRSAATEERHETLREHVSCAPLREVEVVLYGAGEQETDDFLAWL
;
A
#
# COMPACT_ATOMS: atom_id res chain seq x y z
N MET A 1 23.26 21.09 21.74
CA MET A 1 22.45 21.31 20.52
C MET A 1 21.70 20.01 20.28
N SER A 2 20.47 19.89 20.80
CA SER A 2 19.72 18.63 20.80
C SER A 2 18.78 18.57 19.60
N SER A 3 18.96 17.51 18.81
CA SER A 3 18.17 17.11 17.65
C SER A 3 16.66 17.07 17.96
N ARG A 4 15.88 17.91 17.28
CA ARG A 4 14.42 17.70 17.18
C ARG A 4 14.14 16.74 16.03
N HIS A 5 14.21 15.45 16.32
CA HIS A 5 13.31 14.50 15.66
C HIS A 5 11.91 14.81 16.15
N GLN A 6 10.96 15.09 15.24
CA GLN A 6 9.62 14.47 15.21
C GLN A 6 8.66 15.21 14.26
N GLN A 7 7.99 14.41 13.42
CA GLN A 7 6.74 14.67 12.69
C GLN A 7 6.81 15.49 11.39
N GLY A 8 7.47 14.93 10.36
CA GLY A 8 7.48 15.50 9.00
C GLY A 8 7.50 14.44 7.90
N GLY A 9 6.73 13.36 8.05
CA GLY A 9 6.61 12.37 6.97
C GLY A 9 5.93 12.98 5.73
N THR A 10 6.40 12.62 4.54
CA THR A 10 5.77 12.95 3.26
C THR A 10 4.29 12.58 3.27
N CYS A 11 3.45 13.21 2.42
CA CYS A 11 2.02 12.87 2.32
C CYS A 11 1.79 11.37 2.09
N ARG A 12 2.69 10.75 1.31
CA ARG A 12 2.73 9.31 1.07
C ARG A 12 2.94 8.50 2.35
N GLU A 13 3.94 8.84 3.16
CA GLU A 13 4.23 8.14 4.41
C GLU A 13 3.13 8.29 5.45
N ARG A 14 2.51 9.48 5.54
CA ARG A 14 1.36 9.69 6.43
C ARG A 14 0.17 8.83 6.02
N ARG A 15 -0.11 8.73 4.72
CA ARG A 15 -1.20 7.87 4.24
C ARG A 15 -0.90 6.40 4.47
N LEU A 16 0.33 5.96 4.21
CA LEU A 16 0.78 4.60 4.53
C LEU A 16 0.55 4.30 6.02
N GLN A 17 1.02 5.17 6.91
CA GLN A 17 0.87 4.96 8.34
C GLN A 17 -0.60 4.89 8.76
N ALA A 18 -1.44 5.81 8.29
CA ALA A 18 -2.86 5.79 8.58
C ALA A 18 -3.52 4.46 8.18
N ARG A 19 -3.16 3.93 7.02
CA ARG A 19 -3.67 2.63 6.56
C ARG A 19 -3.13 1.46 7.39
N LEU A 20 -1.85 1.47 7.76
CA LEU A 20 -1.29 0.46 8.65
C LEU A 20 -2.00 0.47 10.01
N ASP A 21 -2.26 1.65 10.58
CA ASP A 21 -2.99 1.77 11.85
C ASP A 21 -4.46 1.29 11.70
N GLU A 22 -5.09 1.48 10.54
CA GLU A 22 -6.42 0.91 10.24
C GLU A 22 -6.36 -0.63 10.20
N LEU A 23 -5.34 -1.20 9.57
CA LEU A 23 -5.15 -2.66 9.49
C LEU A 23 -4.83 -3.26 10.86
N GLU A 24 -3.99 -2.61 11.67
CA GLU A 24 -3.70 -3.05 13.05
C GLU A 24 -4.95 -3.05 13.94
N ARG A 25 -5.91 -2.15 13.68
CA ARG A 25 -7.21 -2.13 14.38
C ARG A 25 -8.22 -3.11 13.78
N SER A 26 -7.96 -3.65 12.60
CA SER A 26 -8.83 -4.62 11.94
C SER A 26 -8.74 -5.97 12.64
N THR A 27 -9.88 -6.64 12.80
CA THR A 27 -9.90 -8.03 13.27
C THR A 27 -9.65 -9.02 12.12
N ARG A 28 -9.72 -8.56 10.86
CA ARG A 28 -9.60 -9.41 9.66
C ARG A 28 -8.16 -9.59 9.21
N TRP A 29 -7.36 -8.53 9.28
CA TRP A 29 -6.05 -8.45 8.63
C TRP A 29 -4.94 -8.28 9.67
N GLU A 30 -3.83 -8.98 9.48
CA GLU A 30 -2.60 -8.83 10.24
C GLU A 30 -1.50 -8.31 9.31
N VAL A 31 -0.85 -7.19 9.64
CA VAL A 31 0.27 -6.67 8.85
C VAL A 31 1.49 -7.54 9.10
N VAL A 32 1.97 -8.25 8.07
CA VAL A 32 3.12 -9.16 8.17
C VAL A 32 4.41 -8.57 7.59
N ALA A 33 4.30 -7.57 6.72
CA ALA A 33 5.44 -6.88 6.14
C ALA A 33 5.10 -5.41 5.81
N THR A 34 6.06 -4.52 5.94
CA THR A 34 5.93 -3.10 5.58
C THR A 34 7.28 -2.56 5.13
N ARG A 35 7.28 -1.73 4.09
CA ARG A 35 8.51 -1.13 3.54
C ARG A 35 9.17 -0.13 4.50
N ARG A 36 8.49 0.26 5.60
CA ARG A 36 8.90 1.35 6.49
C ARG A 36 9.38 0.92 7.88
N ARG A 37 8.92 -0.22 8.44
CA ARG A 37 9.36 -0.62 9.79
C ARG A 37 10.63 -1.47 9.68
N ASP A 38 11.71 -1.00 10.31
CA ASP A 38 12.99 -1.70 10.42
C ASP A 38 12.89 -3.03 11.22
N ASP A 39 11.80 -3.24 11.97
CA ASP A 39 11.58 -4.44 12.78
C ASP A 39 10.75 -5.55 12.08
N CYS A 40 10.31 -5.35 10.83
CA CYS A 40 9.52 -6.33 10.09
C CYS A 40 10.20 -6.70 8.77
N ALA A 41 10.06 -7.96 8.35
CA ALA A 41 10.50 -8.42 7.04
C ALA A 41 10.01 -7.44 5.96
N THR A 42 10.92 -6.90 5.16
CA THR A 42 10.54 -6.00 4.06
C THR A 42 9.62 -6.74 3.10
N PRO A 43 8.58 -6.09 2.53
CA PRO A 43 7.70 -6.74 1.57
C PRO A 43 8.54 -7.36 0.44
N GLU A 44 8.30 -8.64 0.18
CA GLU A 44 9.01 -9.36 -0.88
C GLU A 44 8.70 -8.71 -2.25
N CYS A 45 9.64 -8.83 -3.18
CA CYS A 45 9.38 -8.40 -4.56
C CYS A 45 8.54 -9.48 -5.25
N TYR A 46 7.44 -9.08 -5.86
CA TYR A 46 6.57 -9.93 -6.67
C TYR A 46 6.76 -9.52 -8.13
N ASP A 47 7.39 -10.39 -8.92
CA ASP A 47 7.66 -10.20 -10.36
C ASP A 47 8.24 -8.82 -10.73
N GLY A 48 9.15 -8.30 -9.90
CA GLY A 48 9.83 -7.02 -10.13
C GLY A 48 9.14 -5.81 -9.50
N ALA A 49 7.89 -5.94 -9.03
CA ALA A 49 7.18 -4.91 -8.29
C ALA A 49 7.19 -5.20 -6.78
N ARG A 50 7.43 -4.18 -5.96
CA ARG A 50 7.39 -4.30 -4.50
C ARG A 50 6.17 -3.56 -3.93
N PRO A 51 5.30 -4.22 -3.14
CA PRO A 51 4.23 -3.53 -2.43
C PRO A 51 4.80 -2.69 -1.28
N ASP A 52 4.02 -1.74 -0.80
CA ASP A 52 4.38 -0.92 0.36
C ASP A 52 4.13 -1.64 1.69
N TYR A 53 3.17 -2.57 1.70
CA TYR A 53 2.95 -3.50 2.80
C TYR A 53 2.26 -4.77 2.30
N VAL A 54 2.34 -5.81 3.14
CA VAL A 54 1.58 -7.05 2.97
C VAL A 54 0.81 -7.30 4.26
N ALA A 55 -0.48 -7.58 4.13
CA ALA A 55 -1.31 -8.03 5.24
C ALA A 55 -1.85 -9.43 4.94
N ARG A 56 -2.00 -10.26 5.97
CA ARG A 56 -2.55 -11.61 5.86
C ARG A 56 -3.88 -11.70 6.59
N GLY A 57 -4.87 -12.24 5.92
CA GLY A 57 -6.19 -12.52 6.47
C GLY A 57 -6.17 -13.82 7.27
N ARG A 58 -7.13 -13.97 8.18
CA ARG A 58 -7.25 -15.18 9.02
C ARG A 58 -7.45 -16.47 8.21
N ASP A 59 -8.05 -16.37 7.04
CA ASP A 59 -8.35 -17.51 6.16
C ASP A 59 -7.21 -17.81 5.15
N GLY A 60 -6.04 -17.20 5.34
CA GLY A 60 -4.89 -17.36 4.44
C GLY A 60 -4.88 -16.41 3.24
N GLU A 61 -5.84 -15.48 3.18
CA GLU A 61 -5.85 -14.38 2.21
C GLU A 61 -4.62 -13.49 2.38
N GLU A 62 -4.11 -12.91 1.29
CA GLU A 62 -2.96 -11.99 1.33
C GLU A 62 -3.27 -10.72 0.55
N LEU A 63 -3.16 -9.58 1.22
CA LEU A 63 -3.44 -8.26 0.68
C LEU A 63 -2.13 -7.52 0.44
N LEU A 64 -1.88 -7.19 -0.83
CA LEU A 64 -0.73 -6.42 -1.27
C LEU A 64 -1.13 -4.95 -1.40
N GLY A 65 -0.60 -4.10 -0.51
CA GLY A 65 -0.95 -2.69 -0.48
C GLY A 65 0.07 -1.81 -1.18
N VAL A 66 -0.38 -0.91 -2.06
CA VAL A 66 0.47 0.08 -2.72
C VAL A 66 -0.03 1.49 -2.44
N VAL A 67 0.87 2.36 -1.98
CA VAL A 67 0.56 3.77 -1.73
C VAL A 67 0.98 4.62 -2.92
N SER A 68 0.00 5.22 -3.59
CA SER A 68 0.16 5.99 -4.83
C SER A 68 -0.47 7.37 -4.71
N ARG A 69 0.06 8.33 -5.48
CA ARG A 69 -0.52 9.68 -5.54
C ARG A 69 -1.81 9.61 -6.36
N ALA A 70 -2.86 10.25 -5.89
CA ALA A 70 -4.08 10.40 -6.69
C ALA A 70 -3.79 11.12 -8.01
N GLY A 71 -4.37 10.64 -9.10
CA GLY A 71 -4.16 11.19 -10.45
C GLY A 71 -2.77 10.96 -11.04
N ASP A 72 -1.88 10.23 -10.36
CA ASP A 72 -0.60 9.83 -10.95
C ASP A 72 -0.81 8.67 -11.94
N ARG A 73 -0.76 9.03 -13.22
CA ARG A 73 -0.83 8.14 -14.38
C ARG A 73 0.52 8.06 -15.10
N SER A 74 1.62 8.16 -14.35
CA SER A 74 2.93 7.89 -14.93
C SER A 74 3.02 6.43 -15.32
N ALA A 75 3.70 6.14 -16.43
CA ALA A 75 3.92 4.77 -16.90
C ALA A 75 4.53 3.86 -15.82
N ALA A 76 5.41 4.40 -14.97
CA ALA A 76 6.01 3.68 -13.86
C ALA A 76 4.99 3.30 -12.77
N THR A 77 3.98 4.14 -12.50
CA THR A 77 2.92 3.84 -11.54
C THR A 77 1.94 2.81 -12.13
N GLU A 78 1.58 2.95 -13.40
CA GLU A 78 0.71 2.00 -14.11
C GLU A 78 1.34 0.61 -14.21
N GLU A 79 2.60 0.51 -14.68
CA GLU A 79 3.34 -0.75 -14.80
C GLU A 79 3.46 -1.48 -13.45
N ARG A 80 3.72 -0.73 -12.37
CA ARG A 80 3.78 -1.30 -11.01
C ARG A 80 2.44 -1.89 -10.57
N HIS A 81 1.33 -1.22 -10.87
CA HIS A 81 0.00 -1.70 -10.47
C HIS A 81 -0.41 -2.91 -11.31
N GLU A 82 -0.14 -2.89 -12.61
CA GLU A 82 -0.40 -4.01 -13.52
C GLU A 82 0.39 -5.25 -13.10
N THR A 83 1.70 -5.14 -12.90
CA THR A 83 2.56 -6.24 -12.46
C THR A 83 2.04 -6.92 -11.19
N LEU A 84 1.62 -6.12 -10.19
CA LEU A 84 1.07 -6.68 -8.94
C LEU A 84 -0.29 -7.34 -9.16
N ARG A 85 -1.15 -6.79 -10.03
CA ARG A 85 -2.45 -7.39 -10.35
C ARG A 85 -2.31 -8.70 -11.11
N GLU A 86 -1.39 -8.76 -12.07
CA GLU A 86 -1.08 -9.99 -12.81
C GLU A 86 -0.58 -11.08 -11.87
N HIS A 87 0.29 -10.72 -10.92
CA HIS A 87 0.77 -11.64 -9.90
C HIS A 87 -0.39 -12.22 -9.07
N VAL A 88 -1.33 -11.37 -8.68
CA VAL A 88 -2.51 -11.76 -7.91
C VAL A 88 -3.50 -12.60 -8.74
N SER A 89 -3.66 -12.31 -10.03
CA SER A 89 -4.52 -13.11 -10.91
C SER A 89 -4.10 -14.58 -10.99
N CYS A 90 -2.85 -14.91 -10.67
CA CYS A 90 -2.33 -16.27 -10.65
C CYS A 90 -2.44 -16.97 -9.29
N ALA A 91 -2.76 -16.25 -8.21
CA ALA A 91 -2.78 -16.78 -6.84
C ALA A 91 -4.21 -16.74 -6.26
N PRO A 92 -4.77 -17.88 -5.79
CA PRO A 92 -6.20 -18.00 -5.53
C PRO A 92 -6.75 -17.18 -4.34
N LEU A 93 -5.90 -16.57 -3.52
CA LEU A 93 -6.29 -15.87 -2.29
C LEU A 93 -5.58 -14.51 -2.11
N ARG A 94 -4.99 -13.96 -3.18
CA ARG A 94 -4.33 -12.64 -3.10
C ARG A 94 -5.27 -11.53 -3.57
N GLU A 95 -5.12 -10.34 -3.01
CA GLU A 95 -5.79 -9.11 -3.47
C GLU A 95 -4.76 -7.97 -3.53
N VAL A 96 -4.94 -7.03 -4.47
CA VAL A 96 -4.15 -5.80 -4.54
C VAL A 96 -5.03 -4.61 -4.17
N GLU A 97 -4.60 -3.81 -3.20
CA GLU A 97 -5.23 -2.52 -2.90
C GLU A 97 -4.32 -1.34 -3.24
N VAL A 98 -4.93 -0.29 -3.79
CA VAL A 98 -4.26 0.98 -4.07
C VAL A 98 -4.75 2.02 -3.07
N VAL A 99 -3.84 2.51 -2.25
CA VAL A 99 -4.11 3.51 -1.22
C VAL A 99 -3.66 4.87 -1.73
N LEU A 100 -4.63 5.74 -1.99
CA LEU A 100 -4.37 7.05 -2.57
C LEU A 100 -4.02 8.10 -1.51
N TYR A 101 -3.08 8.98 -1.85
CA TYR A 101 -2.78 10.20 -1.10
C TYR A 101 -2.80 11.43 -2.01
N GLY A 102 -3.01 12.60 -1.42
CA GLY A 102 -2.95 13.87 -2.13
C GLY A 102 -4.20 14.19 -2.96
N ALA A 103 -5.24 13.38 -2.90
CA ALA A 103 -6.56 13.74 -3.39
C ALA A 103 -7.21 14.75 -2.44
N GLY A 104 -7.80 15.83 -2.97
CA GLY A 104 -9.01 16.37 -2.35
C GLY A 104 -10.12 15.32 -2.42
N GLU A 105 -11.14 15.34 -1.55
CA GLU A 105 -12.22 14.34 -1.56
C GLU A 105 -12.81 14.09 -2.97
N GLN A 106 -12.82 15.11 -3.84
CA GLN A 106 -13.25 15.03 -5.24
C GLN A 106 -12.35 14.24 -6.20
N GLU A 107 -11.02 14.24 -6.04
CA GLU A 107 -10.10 13.54 -6.95
C GLU A 107 -10.04 12.02 -6.68
N THR A 108 -10.54 11.58 -5.52
CA THR A 108 -10.58 10.15 -5.16
C THR A 108 -11.72 9.45 -5.91
N ASP A 109 -12.88 10.09 -6.01
CA ASP A 109 -14.05 9.54 -6.71
C ASP A 109 -13.81 9.41 -8.22
N ASP A 110 -13.18 10.40 -8.86
CA ASP A 110 -12.87 10.33 -10.30
C ASP A 110 -11.82 9.25 -10.64
N PHE A 111 -10.89 8.95 -9.73
CA PHE A 111 -9.91 7.89 -9.94
C PHE A 111 -10.48 6.50 -9.66
N LEU A 112 -11.34 6.35 -8.65
CA LEU A 112 -12.05 5.09 -8.38
C LEU A 112 -13.10 4.78 -9.47
N ALA A 113 -13.69 5.79 -10.11
CA ALA A 113 -14.58 5.61 -11.24
C ALA A 113 -13.87 5.22 -12.55
N TRP A 114 -12.55 5.45 -12.64
CA TRP A 114 -11.73 5.08 -13.80
C TRP A 114 -11.09 3.69 -13.68
N LEU A 115 -10.88 3.22 -12.44
CA LEU A 115 -10.44 1.85 -12.15
C LEU A 115 -11.51 0.80 -12.46
#